data_AF-A0A2A3FYW3-F1
#
_entry.id   AF-A0A2A3FYW3-F1
#
_cell.length_a   1.000
_cell.length_b   1.000
_cell.length_c   1.000
_cell.angle_alpha   90.00
_cell.angle_beta   90.00
_cell.angle_gamma   90.00
#
_symmetry.space_group_name_H-M   'P 1'
#
loop_
_entity.id
_entity.type
_entity.pdbx_description
1 polymer ?
#
loop_
_entity_poly.entity_id
_entity_poly.type
_entity_poly.pdbx_seq_one_letter_code
_entity_poly.pdbx_strand_id
1 'polypeptide(L)'
;MADAGDLYTSWRWTHDSHPGGVGVAPAAQVDEAVAALALALPDLTDPQGLHRSLTTGAFSGYESEHDLAQLLSRTFLPFGLARQLHELFTRGVRPHLRIQPSPRVAQVPWELIAPDAGLRLVDIADVSLLAPLSIVHSPGRPVRTWADGHRLPLVAVLDPRVPGFRADSVLGSVLGRMAADSPLSQRVATYAGEDRLLPAVDRPLDVFRREDVDRAWLGAALCEGAGRLVYVGHVTAAAPESGQSEHAELHLACSADAIGFAQPTRAHRPLSAKDLLLGTHTLTDEPIRGADLWPIPSRVALIACESGGDLRFSEALGLVSAMIAGGAELVTASRWALPTDLAFQRIAGATPHARPLQDAICSIDAAHELPDAVGALCAWQRDRVATWREERTIEHSPVLWAAFATVAVP
;
A
#
# COMPACT_ATOMS: atom_id res chain seq x y z
N MET A 1 14.51 -14.92 16.09
CA MET A 1 13.77 -13.78 15.51
C MET A 1 13.56 -12.75 16.60
N ALA A 2 13.76 -11.47 16.32
CA ALA A 2 13.61 -10.37 17.30
C ALA A 2 12.17 -10.15 17.79
N ASP A 3 11.21 -10.90 17.26
CA ASP A 3 9.78 -10.80 17.53
C ASP A 3 9.16 -12.19 17.79
N ALA A 4 9.72 -12.91 18.79
CA ALA A 4 9.26 -14.22 19.21
C ALA A 4 8.69 -14.17 20.65
N GLY A 5 7.65 -14.95 20.93
CA GLY A 5 7.00 -15.00 22.24
C GLY A 5 5.73 -14.14 22.31
N ASP A 6 5.42 -13.63 23.50
CA ASP A 6 4.24 -12.80 23.71
C ASP A 6 4.37 -11.45 23.00
N LEU A 7 3.27 -10.94 22.46
CA LEU A 7 3.24 -9.62 21.83
C LEU A 7 2.91 -8.56 22.89
N TYR A 8 3.83 -7.62 23.07
CA TYR A 8 3.64 -6.48 23.96
C TYR A 8 3.16 -5.28 23.15
N THR A 9 2.02 -4.71 23.54
CA THR A 9 1.49 -3.48 22.97
C THR A 9 1.58 -2.38 24.01
N SER A 10 2.03 -1.19 23.62
CA SER A 10 1.94 0.01 24.46
C SER A 10 1.31 1.14 23.67
N TRP A 11 0.57 2.01 24.34
CA TRP A 11 -0.04 3.18 23.71
C TRP A 11 0.08 4.41 24.60
N ARG A 12 0.10 5.57 23.95
CA ARG A 12 0.09 6.89 24.58
C ARG A 12 -0.76 7.84 23.77
N TRP A 13 -1.30 8.86 24.43
CA TRP A 13 -2.07 9.92 23.80
C TRP A 13 -1.18 11.14 23.57
N THR A 14 -1.35 11.82 22.45
CA THR A 14 -0.70 13.12 22.25
C THR A 14 -1.21 14.11 23.30
N HIS A 15 -0.28 14.92 23.82
CA HIS A 15 -0.55 15.93 24.84
C HIS A 15 -1.12 15.38 26.15
N ASP A 16 -0.90 14.09 26.45
CA ASP A 16 -1.35 13.42 27.68
C ASP A 16 -2.86 13.59 27.97
N SER A 17 -3.67 13.69 26.91
CA SER A 17 -5.11 13.94 27.03
C SER A 17 -5.85 12.81 27.75
N HIS A 18 -5.32 11.59 27.70
CA HIS A 18 -5.86 10.38 28.32
C HIS A 18 -4.68 9.53 28.84
N PRO A 19 -4.87 8.65 29.85
CA PRO A 19 -3.80 7.80 30.33
C PRO A 19 -3.35 6.81 29.25
N GLY A 20 -2.04 6.67 29.08
CA GLY A 20 -1.45 5.59 28.29
C GLY A 20 -1.63 4.22 28.95
N GLY A 21 -1.15 3.17 28.30
CA GLY A 21 -1.23 1.82 28.85
C GLY A 21 -0.39 0.81 28.12
N VAL A 22 -0.42 -0.42 28.65
CA VAL A 22 0.26 -1.59 28.11
C VAL A 22 -0.71 -2.77 28.07
N GLY A 23 -0.53 -3.64 27.09
CA GLY A 23 -1.26 -4.89 26.92
C GLY A 23 -0.30 -5.99 26.49
N VAL A 24 -0.66 -7.23 26.81
CA VAL A 24 0.11 -8.42 26.42
C VAL A 24 -0.84 -9.41 25.79
N ALA A 25 -0.50 -9.88 24.59
CA ALA A 25 -1.19 -10.98 23.93
C ALA A 25 -0.30 -12.23 23.98
N PRO A 26 -0.78 -13.36 24.53
CA PRO A 26 0.00 -14.59 24.59
C PRO A 26 0.48 -15.05 23.21
N ALA A 27 1.69 -15.59 23.14
CA ALA A 27 2.32 -16.02 21.91
C ALA A 27 1.42 -16.92 21.05
N ALA A 28 0.79 -17.92 21.68
CA ALA A 28 -0.10 -18.87 21.00
C ALA A 28 -1.33 -18.20 20.37
N GLN A 29 -1.92 -17.20 21.05
CA GLN A 29 -3.07 -16.45 20.54
C GLN A 29 -2.67 -15.59 19.34
N VAL A 30 -1.46 -15.00 19.39
CA VAL A 30 -0.91 -14.23 18.27
C VAL A 30 -0.62 -15.14 17.07
N ASP A 31 -0.01 -16.31 17.30
CA ASP A 31 0.25 -17.29 16.23
C ASP A 31 -1.04 -17.77 15.56
N GLU A 32 -2.07 -18.07 16.35
CA GLU A 32 -3.39 -18.44 15.84
C GLU A 32 -3.98 -17.34 14.95
N ALA A 33 -3.99 -16.09 15.44
CA ALA A 33 -4.57 -14.97 14.71
C ALA A 33 -3.80 -14.64 13.42
N VAL A 34 -2.46 -14.68 13.46
CA VAL A 34 -1.61 -14.46 12.28
C VAL A 34 -1.79 -15.59 11.26
N ALA A 35 -1.86 -16.85 11.71
CA ALA A 35 -2.11 -17.99 10.82
C ALA A 35 -3.50 -17.91 10.17
N ALA A 36 -4.53 -17.55 10.94
CA ALA A 36 -5.88 -17.35 10.42
C ALA A 36 -5.94 -16.24 9.37
N LEU A 37 -5.23 -15.13 9.61
CA LEU A 37 -5.10 -14.05 8.62
C LEU A 37 -4.38 -14.57 7.37
N ALA A 38 -3.21 -15.21 7.52
CA ALA A 38 -2.44 -15.72 6.39
C ALA A 38 -3.25 -16.66 5.48
N LEU A 39 -4.10 -17.51 6.07
CA LEU A 39 -5.01 -18.40 5.32
C LEU A 39 -6.11 -17.66 4.55
N ALA A 40 -6.47 -16.44 4.98
CA ALA A 40 -7.46 -15.61 4.31
C ALA A 40 -6.87 -14.77 3.17
N LEU A 41 -5.56 -14.53 3.17
CA LEU A 41 -4.88 -13.68 2.18
C LEU A 41 -4.68 -14.41 0.84
N PRO A 42 -4.63 -13.68 -0.29
CA PRO A 42 -4.21 -14.25 -1.55
C PRO A 42 -2.75 -14.71 -1.50
N ASP A 43 -2.54 -16.01 -1.71
CA ASP A 43 -1.21 -16.61 -1.87
C ASP A 43 -0.91 -16.83 -3.35
N LEU A 44 0.13 -16.15 -3.85
CA LEU A 44 0.58 -16.24 -5.25
C LEU A 44 1.54 -17.41 -5.49
N THR A 45 2.05 -18.05 -4.43
CA THR A 45 2.94 -19.22 -4.55
C THR A 45 2.16 -20.52 -4.74
N ASP A 46 0.91 -20.55 -4.26
CA ASP A 46 -0.02 -21.64 -4.49
C ASP A 46 -0.93 -21.35 -5.71
N PRO A 47 -0.95 -22.22 -6.73
CA PRO A 47 -1.84 -22.08 -7.90
C PRO A 47 -3.34 -21.91 -7.56
N GLN A 48 -3.77 -22.38 -6.38
CA GLN A 48 -5.14 -22.26 -5.88
C GLN A 48 -5.29 -21.19 -4.80
N GLY A 49 -4.21 -20.53 -4.36
CA GLY A 49 -4.23 -19.56 -3.27
C GLY A 49 -5.16 -18.38 -3.56
N LEU A 50 -5.01 -17.74 -4.73
CA LEU A 50 -5.92 -16.69 -5.17
C LEU A 50 -7.36 -17.19 -5.27
N HIS A 51 -7.58 -18.36 -5.87
CA HIS A 51 -8.93 -18.94 -6.00
C HIS A 51 -9.59 -19.13 -4.63
N ARG A 52 -8.89 -19.76 -3.68
CA ARG A 52 -9.40 -19.97 -2.32
C ARG A 52 -9.71 -18.64 -1.63
N SER A 53 -8.79 -17.66 -1.67
CA SER A 53 -8.99 -16.35 -1.02
C SER A 53 -10.27 -15.63 -1.48
N LEU A 54 -10.66 -15.81 -2.75
CA LEU A 54 -11.82 -15.16 -3.34
C LEU A 54 -13.12 -15.98 -3.26
N THR A 55 -13.06 -17.27 -2.96
CA THR A 55 -14.24 -18.17 -3.01
C THR A 55 -14.58 -18.80 -1.67
N THR A 56 -13.58 -19.30 -0.94
CA THR A 56 -13.79 -20.09 0.28
C THR A 56 -13.04 -19.55 1.50
N GLY A 57 -12.12 -18.60 1.32
CA GLY A 57 -11.33 -17.99 2.40
C GLY A 57 -12.16 -17.07 3.28
N ALA A 58 -11.62 -16.65 4.43
CA ALA A 58 -12.39 -15.85 5.39
C ALA A 58 -12.95 -14.55 4.77
N PHE A 59 -12.21 -13.92 3.85
CA PHE A 59 -12.64 -12.71 3.16
C PHE A 59 -13.65 -12.93 2.02
N SER A 60 -14.02 -14.17 1.67
CA SER A 60 -15.01 -14.41 0.61
C SER A 60 -16.46 -14.22 1.08
N GLY A 61 -16.71 -14.24 2.39
CA GLY A 61 -18.04 -14.10 2.98
C GLY A 61 -18.07 -13.20 4.21
N TYR A 62 -19.18 -12.50 4.42
CA TYR A 62 -19.31 -11.51 5.51
C TYR A 62 -19.15 -12.12 6.90
N GLU A 63 -19.83 -13.24 7.17
CA GLU A 63 -19.79 -13.87 8.52
C GLU A 63 -18.39 -14.43 8.83
N SER A 64 -17.77 -15.12 7.88
CA SER A 64 -16.41 -15.66 8.03
C SER A 64 -15.35 -14.57 8.18
N GLU A 65 -15.53 -13.45 7.47
CA GLU A 65 -14.69 -12.27 7.61
C GLU A 65 -14.86 -11.66 8.99
N HIS A 66 -16.10 -11.54 9.45
CA HIS A 66 -16.41 -10.96 10.76
C HIS A 66 -15.79 -11.78 11.90
N ASP A 67 -15.84 -13.11 11.81
CA ASP A 67 -15.19 -14.01 12.77
C ASP A 67 -13.67 -13.78 12.81
N LEU A 68 -13.04 -13.63 11.65
CA LEU A 68 -11.62 -13.29 11.56
C LEU A 68 -11.35 -11.89 12.15
N ALA A 69 -12.14 -10.88 11.80
CA ALA A 69 -11.98 -9.52 12.31
C ALA A 69 -12.12 -9.45 13.85
N GLN A 70 -13.02 -10.25 14.44
CA GLN A 70 -13.14 -10.36 15.89
C GLN A 70 -11.96 -11.12 16.52
N LEU A 71 -11.47 -12.19 15.88
CA LEU A 71 -10.27 -12.89 16.33
C LEU A 71 -9.08 -11.94 16.38
N LEU A 72 -8.85 -11.18 15.30
CA LEU A 72 -7.82 -10.15 15.23
C LEU A 72 -8.00 -9.09 16.34
N SER A 73 -9.24 -8.62 16.56
CA SER A 73 -9.51 -7.62 17.60
C SER A 73 -9.21 -8.13 19.00
N ARG A 74 -9.67 -9.34 19.35
CA ARG A 74 -9.43 -9.96 20.67
C ARG A 74 -7.94 -10.18 20.95
N THR A 75 -7.15 -10.34 19.89
CA THR A 75 -5.71 -10.57 20.00
C THR A 75 -4.91 -9.27 20.02
N PHE A 76 -5.25 -8.30 19.17
CA PHE A 76 -4.39 -7.15 18.90
C PHE A 76 -4.87 -5.82 19.48
N LEU A 77 -6.11 -5.72 19.96
CA LEU A 77 -6.64 -4.50 20.56
C LEU A 77 -6.76 -4.66 22.09
N PRO A 78 -5.83 -4.09 22.89
CA PRO A 78 -5.92 -4.17 24.34
C PRO A 78 -7.24 -3.58 24.86
N PHE A 79 -7.88 -4.25 25.81
CA PHE A 79 -9.15 -3.83 26.41
C PHE A 79 -9.13 -2.37 26.91
N GLY A 80 -8.03 -1.95 27.54
CA GLY A 80 -7.87 -0.58 28.04
C GLY A 80 -7.95 0.47 26.93
N LEU A 81 -7.32 0.19 25.77
CA LEU A 81 -7.39 1.05 24.59
C LEU A 81 -8.78 1.00 23.96
N ALA A 82 -9.37 -0.20 23.81
CA ALA A 82 -10.72 -0.36 23.25
C ALA A 82 -11.76 0.47 24.02
N ARG A 83 -11.71 0.46 25.35
CA ARG A 83 -12.59 1.28 26.21
C ARG A 83 -12.41 2.77 25.96
N GLN A 84 -11.16 3.25 25.88
CA GLN A 84 -10.87 4.66 25.63
C GLN A 84 -11.38 5.11 24.26
N LEU A 85 -11.21 4.28 23.22
CA LEU A 85 -11.71 4.57 21.88
C LEU A 85 -13.24 4.63 21.85
N HIS A 86 -13.91 3.70 22.54
CA HIS A 86 -15.36 3.70 22.66
C HIS A 86 -15.89 4.95 23.39
N GLU A 87 -15.20 5.40 24.45
CA GLU A 87 -15.54 6.63 25.18
C GLU A 87 -15.42 7.89 24.30
N LEU A 88 -14.40 7.95 23.43
CA LEU A 88 -14.27 9.05 22.47
C LEU A 88 -15.37 8.99 21.42
N PHE A 89 -15.62 7.81 20.87
CA PHE A 89 -16.64 7.59 19.85
C PHE A 89 -18.05 7.99 20.33
N THR A 90 -18.43 7.60 21.56
CA THR A 90 -19.73 7.97 22.15
C THR A 90 -19.88 9.48 22.38
N ARG A 91 -18.77 10.22 22.44
CA ARG A 91 -18.73 11.69 22.49
C ARG A 91 -18.63 12.34 21.11
N GLY A 92 -18.66 11.57 20.02
CA GLY A 92 -18.51 12.06 18.66
C GLY A 92 -17.07 12.46 18.29
N VAL A 93 -16.08 12.03 19.08
CA VAL A 93 -14.66 12.30 18.81
C VAL A 93 -14.04 11.09 18.11
N ARG A 94 -13.39 11.34 16.97
CA ARG A 94 -12.65 10.34 16.20
C ARG A 94 -11.15 10.60 16.37
N PRO A 95 -10.42 9.79 17.15
CA PRO A 95 -8.97 9.93 17.24
C PRO A 95 -8.27 9.38 16.00
N HIS A 96 -7.06 9.90 15.74
CA HIS A 96 -6.13 9.34 14.76
C HIS A 96 -5.13 8.41 15.45
N LEU A 97 -5.24 7.12 15.16
CA LEU A 97 -4.37 6.05 15.65
C LEU A 97 -3.18 5.89 14.70
N ARG A 98 -1.98 6.09 15.25
CA ARG A 98 -0.72 5.92 14.54
C ARG A 98 -0.01 4.68 15.09
N ILE A 99 0.08 3.64 14.27
CA ILE A 99 0.48 2.30 14.71
C ILE A 99 1.88 1.97 14.19
N GLN A 100 2.76 1.52 15.07
CA GLN A 100 4.05 0.94 14.70
C GLN A 100 3.98 -0.58 14.97
N PRO A 101 3.65 -1.40 13.96
CA PRO A 101 3.57 -2.84 14.15
C PRO A 101 4.96 -3.44 14.31
N SER A 102 5.05 -4.57 15.01
CA SER A 102 6.22 -5.43 14.94
C SER A 102 6.18 -6.27 13.65
N PRO A 103 7.32 -6.81 13.18
CA PRO A 103 7.38 -7.62 11.96
C PRO A 103 6.33 -8.72 11.84
N ARG A 104 6.05 -9.43 12.94
CA ARG A 104 5.11 -10.55 12.99
C ARG A 104 3.66 -10.14 12.74
N VAL A 105 3.30 -8.88 13.01
CA VAL A 105 1.93 -8.36 12.88
C VAL A 105 1.82 -7.24 11.85
N ALA A 106 2.85 -7.05 11.01
CA ALA A 106 2.90 -6.00 10.00
C ALA A 106 1.77 -6.08 8.96
N GLN A 107 1.27 -7.29 8.68
CA GLN A 107 0.16 -7.51 7.75
C GLN A 107 -1.22 -7.34 8.38
N VAL A 108 -1.33 -7.15 9.70
CA VAL A 108 -2.63 -7.00 10.36
C VAL A 108 -3.35 -5.76 9.80
N PRO A 109 -4.57 -5.92 9.23
CA PRO A 109 -5.37 -4.80 8.79
C PRO A 109 -6.09 -4.17 10.00
N TRP A 110 -5.40 -3.26 10.67
CA TRP A 110 -5.92 -2.58 11.87
C TRP A 110 -7.27 -1.91 11.62
N GLU A 111 -7.51 -1.40 10.42
CA GLU A 111 -8.76 -0.78 9.99
C GLU A 111 -9.95 -1.76 10.07
N LEU A 112 -9.67 -3.05 9.82
CA LEU A 112 -10.64 -4.13 9.72
C LEU A 112 -10.99 -4.78 11.07
N ILE A 113 -10.16 -4.65 12.11
CA ILE A 113 -10.45 -5.36 13.37
C ILE A 113 -11.80 -4.92 13.93
N ALA A 114 -12.53 -5.84 14.57
CA ALA A 114 -13.89 -5.62 15.06
C ALA A 114 -13.95 -5.61 16.60
N PRO A 115 -13.91 -4.44 17.27
CA PRO A 115 -14.01 -4.35 18.72
C PRO A 115 -15.35 -4.82 19.30
N ASP A 116 -16.41 -4.76 18.49
CA ASP A 116 -17.77 -5.18 18.83
C ASP A 116 -18.51 -5.67 17.57
N ALA A 117 -19.64 -6.36 17.77
CA ALA A 117 -20.52 -6.78 16.70
C ALA A 117 -21.00 -5.55 15.91
N GLY A 118 -20.80 -5.57 14.59
CA GLY A 118 -21.19 -4.46 13.72
C GLY A 118 -20.32 -3.20 13.84
N LEU A 119 -19.21 -3.24 14.59
CA LEU A 119 -18.24 -2.15 14.69
C LEU A 119 -16.89 -2.59 14.11
N ARG A 120 -16.21 -1.69 13.41
CA ARG A 120 -14.81 -1.87 12.96
C ARG A 120 -13.97 -0.74 13.55
N LEU A 121 -12.66 -0.93 13.70
CA LEU A 121 -11.80 0.12 14.25
C LEU A 121 -11.86 1.40 13.41
N VAL A 122 -11.93 1.27 12.08
CA VAL A 122 -12.06 2.42 11.17
C VAL A 122 -13.37 3.20 11.35
N ASP A 123 -14.41 2.59 11.95
CA ASP A 123 -15.68 3.27 12.28
C ASP A 123 -15.52 4.25 13.45
N ILE A 124 -14.51 4.06 14.31
CA ILE A 124 -14.32 4.86 15.54
C ILE A 124 -13.01 5.64 15.56
N ALA A 125 -12.07 5.33 14.68
CA ALA A 125 -10.78 6.01 14.58
C ALA A 125 -10.33 6.12 13.12
N ASP A 126 -9.52 7.13 12.81
CA ASP A 126 -8.69 7.11 11.60
C ASP A 126 -7.39 6.39 11.92
N VAL A 127 -6.85 5.62 10.98
CA VAL A 127 -5.73 4.70 11.23
C VAL A 127 -4.63 4.92 10.20
N SER A 128 -3.41 5.03 10.67
CA SER A 128 -2.22 5.02 9.81
C SER A 128 -1.09 4.24 10.48
N LEU A 129 -0.10 3.86 9.68
CA LEU A 129 1.15 3.29 10.16
C LEU A 129 2.20 4.39 10.35
N LEU A 130 3.09 4.20 11.30
CA LEU A 130 4.24 5.07 11.51
C LEU A 130 5.41 4.66 10.62
N ALA A 131 6.00 5.65 9.96
CA ALA A 131 7.28 5.48 9.29
C ALA A 131 8.40 5.13 10.30
N PRO A 132 9.39 4.29 9.92
CA PRO A 132 10.56 4.05 10.76
C PRO A 132 11.28 5.37 11.11
N LEU A 133 11.38 5.69 12.41
CA LEU A 133 11.94 6.96 12.86
C LEU A 133 13.41 7.16 12.46
N SER A 134 14.17 6.08 12.30
CA SER A 134 15.54 6.10 11.80
C SER A 134 15.64 6.67 10.38
N ILE A 135 14.63 6.41 9.53
CA ILE A 135 14.54 6.95 8.17
C ILE A 135 14.03 8.38 8.20
N VAL A 136 12.98 8.65 8.98
CA VAL A 136 12.40 10.00 9.13
C VAL A 136 13.44 11.02 9.56
N HIS A 137 14.28 10.67 10.53
CA HIS A 137 15.32 11.54 11.09
C HIS A 137 16.70 11.32 10.46
N SER A 138 16.79 10.61 9.34
CA SER A 138 18.05 10.38 8.65
C SER A 138 18.70 11.70 8.23
N PRO A 139 19.99 11.93 8.54
CA PRO A 139 20.70 13.15 8.12
C PRO A 139 20.70 13.32 6.60
N GLY A 140 20.36 14.51 6.12
CA GLY A 140 20.36 14.82 4.70
C GLY A 140 19.23 14.18 3.90
N ARG A 141 18.19 13.66 4.58
CA ARG A 141 16.88 13.34 3.96
C ARG A 141 16.25 14.64 3.45
N PRO A 142 15.84 14.72 2.17
CA PRO A 142 15.00 15.81 1.69
C PRO A 142 13.66 15.82 2.43
N VAL A 143 13.15 17.00 2.77
CA VAL A 143 11.80 17.15 3.34
C VAL A 143 10.94 17.88 2.33
N ARG A 144 9.89 17.21 1.85
CA ARG A 144 8.89 17.80 0.96
C ARG A 144 7.54 17.69 1.60
N THR A 145 6.80 18.80 1.62
CA THR A 145 5.48 18.85 2.22
C THR A 145 4.40 18.98 1.15
N TRP A 146 3.22 18.41 1.42
CA TRP A 146 2.07 18.59 0.54
C TRP A 146 1.72 20.06 0.35
N ALA A 147 1.83 20.88 1.40
CA ALA A 147 1.53 22.31 1.32
C ALA A 147 2.35 23.01 0.23
N ASP A 148 3.63 22.66 0.09
CA ASP A 148 4.52 23.26 -0.90
C ASP A 148 4.32 22.68 -2.30
N GLY A 149 4.04 21.37 -2.39
CA GLY A 149 4.02 20.62 -3.65
C GLY A 149 2.65 20.40 -4.28
N HIS A 150 1.53 20.71 -3.61
CA HIS A 150 0.18 20.27 -4.05
C HIS A 150 -0.24 20.72 -5.46
N ARG A 151 0.32 21.83 -5.96
CA ARG A 151 0.02 22.36 -7.31
C ARG A 151 0.87 21.74 -8.41
N LEU A 152 1.94 21.03 -8.05
CA LEU A 152 2.81 20.38 -9.02
C LEU A 152 2.11 19.18 -9.67
N PRO A 153 2.58 18.73 -10.86
CA PRO A 153 1.99 17.60 -11.57
C PRO A 153 2.00 16.29 -10.77
N LEU A 154 1.08 15.41 -11.15
CA LEU A 154 1.06 14.00 -10.81
C LEU A 154 1.96 13.23 -11.78
N VAL A 155 2.98 12.54 -11.26
CA VAL A 155 3.70 11.51 -12.01
C VAL A 155 2.93 10.21 -11.89
N ALA A 156 2.46 9.68 -13.01
CA ALA A 156 1.64 8.48 -13.09
C ALA A 156 2.37 7.37 -13.88
N VAL A 157 2.63 6.26 -13.21
CA VAL A 157 3.15 5.02 -13.81
C VAL A 157 2.07 3.97 -13.72
N LEU A 158 1.29 3.81 -14.79
CA LEU A 158 0.07 2.99 -14.79
C LEU A 158 0.20 1.77 -15.69
N ASP A 159 0.33 0.60 -15.07
CA ASP A 159 0.50 -0.72 -15.69
C ASP A 159 1.61 -0.70 -16.76
N PRO A 160 2.87 -0.33 -16.43
CA PRO A 160 3.94 -0.23 -17.42
C PRO A 160 4.20 -1.59 -18.10
N ARG A 161 4.63 -1.58 -19.37
CA ARG A 161 5.04 -2.82 -20.04
C ARG A 161 6.42 -3.25 -19.58
N VAL A 162 6.48 -4.39 -18.89
CA VAL A 162 7.74 -5.00 -18.46
C VAL A 162 8.41 -5.71 -19.65
N PRO A 163 9.62 -5.32 -20.07
CA PRO A 163 10.30 -5.92 -21.22
C PRO A 163 10.54 -7.43 -21.07
N GLY A 164 10.29 -8.20 -22.13
CA GLY A 164 10.43 -9.66 -22.11
C GLY A 164 9.26 -10.42 -21.48
N PHE A 165 8.16 -9.73 -21.14
CA PHE A 165 6.94 -10.31 -20.60
C PHE A 165 5.73 -9.96 -21.47
N ARG A 166 4.88 -10.97 -21.69
CA ARG A 166 3.61 -10.79 -22.43
C ARG A 166 2.54 -10.26 -21.49
N ALA A 167 1.51 -9.63 -22.06
CA ALA A 167 0.39 -9.07 -21.31
C ALA A 167 -0.40 -10.11 -20.48
N ASP A 168 -0.32 -11.38 -20.82
CA ASP A 168 -0.97 -12.52 -20.16
C ASP A 168 0.00 -13.36 -19.29
N SER A 169 1.21 -12.86 -19.04
CA SER A 169 2.23 -13.55 -18.25
C SER A 169 2.28 -13.06 -16.79
N VAL A 170 3.20 -13.63 -15.99
CA VAL A 170 3.37 -13.32 -14.56
C VAL A 170 3.63 -11.83 -14.26
N LEU A 171 4.32 -11.12 -15.16
CA LEU A 171 4.49 -9.65 -15.12
C LEU A 171 3.72 -8.98 -16.27
N GLY A 172 2.54 -9.53 -16.57
CA GLY A 172 1.61 -9.05 -17.59
C GLY A 172 0.78 -7.85 -17.12
N SER A 173 -0.33 -7.57 -17.80
CA SER A 173 -1.21 -6.45 -17.45
C SER A 173 -1.87 -6.67 -16.10
N VAL A 174 -1.79 -5.70 -15.19
CA VAL A 174 -2.59 -5.72 -13.94
C VAL A 174 -3.97 -5.08 -14.12
N LEU A 175 -4.09 -4.13 -15.05
CA LEU A 175 -5.36 -3.42 -15.35
C LEU A 175 -6.13 -4.04 -16.52
N GLY A 176 -5.51 -4.97 -17.26
CA GLY A 176 -6.11 -5.55 -18.46
C GLY A 176 -6.32 -4.53 -19.57
N ARG A 177 -7.38 -4.71 -20.36
CA ARG A 177 -7.73 -3.78 -21.44
C ARG A 177 -8.54 -2.60 -20.88
N MET A 178 -7.95 -1.41 -20.93
CA MET A 178 -8.61 -0.17 -20.52
C MET A 178 -9.64 0.30 -21.56
N ALA A 179 -10.76 0.84 -21.06
CA ALA A 179 -11.81 1.47 -21.85
C ALA A 179 -11.90 2.96 -21.49
N ALA A 180 -12.28 3.80 -22.45
CA ALA A 180 -12.30 5.26 -22.27
C ALA A 180 -13.31 5.71 -21.18
N ASP A 181 -14.38 4.94 -21.00
CA ASP A 181 -15.43 5.17 -20.02
C ASP A 181 -15.13 4.57 -18.64
N SER A 182 -13.99 3.88 -18.46
CA SER A 182 -13.64 3.32 -17.15
C SER A 182 -13.30 4.42 -16.14
N PRO A 183 -13.56 4.20 -14.82
CA PRO A 183 -13.33 5.22 -13.80
C PRO A 183 -11.91 5.79 -13.81
N LEU A 184 -10.92 4.90 -13.96
CA LEU A 184 -9.51 5.29 -13.98
C LEU A 184 -9.14 6.08 -15.25
N SER A 185 -9.68 5.72 -16.42
CA SER A 185 -9.46 6.48 -17.66
C SER A 185 -10.05 7.89 -17.57
N GLN A 186 -11.25 8.04 -17.01
CA GLN A 186 -11.88 9.35 -16.79
C GLN A 186 -11.06 10.21 -15.84
N ARG A 187 -10.55 9.60 -14.77
CA ARG A 187 -9.69 10.29 -13.80
C ARG A 187 -8.39 10.81 -14.41
N VAL A 188 -7.73 9.99 -15.23
CA VAL A 188 -6.55 10.41 -16.00
C VAL A 188 -6.91 11.54 -16.96
N ALA A 189 -8.08 11.47 -17.60
CA ALA A 189 -8.56 12.50 -18.51
C ALA A 189 -8.70 13.87 -17.82
N THR A 190 -9.17 13.89 -16.57
CA THR A 190 -9.23 15.12 -15.76
C THR A 190 -7.83 15.73 -15.59
N TYR A 191 -6.84 14.95 -15.16
CA TYR A 191 -5.48 15.48 -14.98
C TYR A 191 -4.82 15.91 -16.29
N ALA A 192 -5.05 15.18 -17.38
CA ALA A 192 -4.55 15.56 -18.70
C ALA A 192 -5.17 16.89 -19.17
N GLY A 193 -6.47 17.10 -18.96
CA GLY A 193 -7.15 18.35 -19.31
C GLY A 193 -6.78 19.55 -18.43
N GLU A 194 -6.19 19.31 -17.27
CA GLU A 194 -5.68 20.33 -16.35
C GLU A 194 -4.17 20.59 -16.51
N ASP A 195 -3.50 19.94 -17.47
CA ASP A 195 -2.04 19.96 -17.64
C ASP A 195 -1.27 19.54 -16.36
N ARG A 196 -1.86 18.63 -15.56
CA ARG A 196 -1.32 18.13 -14.29
C ARG A 196 -0.81 16.69 -14.37
N LEU A 197 -0.74 16.09 -15.55
CA LEU A 197 -0.35 14.69 -15.74
C LEU A 197 1.03 14.55 -16.37
N LEU A 198 1.90 13.77 -15.73
CA LEU A 198 3.14 13.27 -16.31
C LEU A 198 3.09 11.73 -16.38
N PRO A 199 3.39 11.11 -17.54
CA PRO A 199 3.79 11.74 -18.79
C PRO A 199 2.61 12.45 -19.48
N ALA A 200 2.91 13.52 -20.22
CA ALA A 200 1.92 14.15 -21.10
C ALA A 200 1.47 13.15 -22.19
N VAL A 201 0.18 13.13 -22.48
CA VAL A 201 -0.45 12.21 -23.43
C VAL A 201 -1.52 12.92 -24.24
N ASP A 202 -1.63 12.60 -25.53
CA ASP A 202 -2.68 13.16 -26.39
C ASP A 202 -4.06 12.56 -26.06
N ARG A 203 -4.10 11.28 -25.69
CA ARG A 203 -5.32 10.60 -25.25
C ARG A 203 -5.10 9.97 -23.88
N PRO A 204 -6.07 10.05 -22.95
CA PRO A 204 -5.93 9.48 -21.61
C PRO A 204 -5.57 7.99 -21.60
N LEU A 205 -6.01 7.22 -22.59
CA LEU A 205 -5.70 5.80 -22.70
C LEU A 205 -4.21 5.52 -23.01
N ASP A 206 -3.48 6.49 -23.56
CA ASP A 206 -2.08 6.31 -23.95
C ASP A 206 -1.12 6.35 -22.74
N VAL A 207 -1.63 6.68 -21.53
CA VAL A 207 -0.83 6.62 -20.29
C VAL A 207 -0.59 5.18 -19.83
N PHE A 208 -1.47 4.24 -20.20
CA PHE A 208 -1.40 2.86 -19.75
C PHE A 208 -0.49 2.03 -20.65
N ARG A 209 0.16 1.01 -20.10
CA ARG A 209 0.94 0.05 -20.89
C ARG A 209 2.05 0.71 -21.72
N ARG A 210 2.64 1.79 -21.21
CA ARG A 210 3.79 2.48 -21.84
C ARG A 210 5.06 1.63 -21.76
N GLU A 211 5.91 1.77 -22.77
CA GLU A 211 7.22 1.08 -22.91
C GLU A 211 8.41 2.00 -22.62
N ASP A 212 8.15 3.28 -22.36
CA ASP A 212 9.13 4.35 -22.18
C ASP A 212 9.11 4.95 -20.76
N VAL A 213 8.30 4.39 -19.86
CA VAL A 213 8.26 4.77 -18.43
C VAL A 213 9.26 3.92 -17.63
N ASP A 214 10.54 4.07 -17.96
CA ASP A 214 11.65 3.39 -17.28
C ASP A 214 12.22 4.22 -16.10
N ARG A 215 13.29 3.73 -15.46
CA ARG A 215 13.92 4.41 -14.31
C ARG A 215 14.53 5.76 -14.67
N ALA A 216 15.03 5.93 -15.90
CA ALA A 216 15.66 7.17 -16.35
C ALA A 216 14.59 8.23 -16.62
N TRP A 217 13.50 7.83 -17.29
CA TRP A 217 12.31 8.68 -17.44
C TRP A 217 11.73 9.08 -16.08
N LEU A 218 11.57 8.12 -15.16
CA LEU A 218 11.03 8.41 -13.83
C LEU A 218 11.89 9.43 -13.09
N GLY A 219 13.21 9.28 -13.14
CA GLY A 219 14.15 10.26 -12.55
C GLY A 219 14.01 11.63 -13.18
N ALA A 220 13.99 11.72 -14.52
CA ALA A 220 13.81 12.98 -15.23
C ALA A 220 12.49 13.67 -14.87
N ALA A 221 11.37 12.93 -14.89
CA ALA A 221 10.05 13.47 -14.56
C ALA A 221 9.97 13.97 -13.11
N LEU A 222 10.58 13.25 -12.16
CA LEU A 222 10.63 13.69 -10.77
C LEU A 222 11.54 14.92 -10.57
N CYS A 223 12.64 15.01 -11.29
CA CYS A 223 13.55 16.16 -11.27
C CYS A 223 12.92 17.43 -11.84
N GLU A 224 12.00 17.32 -12.81
CA GLU A 224 11.20 18.45 -13.30
C GLU A 224 10.23 18.98 -12.22
N GLY A 225 9.89 18.14 -11.25
CA GLY A 225 9.07 18.47 -10.09
C GLY A 225 7.71 17.79 -10.14
N ALA A 226 7.37 17.11 -9.04
CA ALA A 226 6.09 16.42 -8.87
C ALA A 226 5.50 16.72 -7.49
N GLY A 227 4.18 16.83 -7.43
CA GLY A 227 3.45 16.94 -6.16
C GLY A 227 3.14 15.56 -5.60
N ARG A 228 2.95 14.59 -6.50
CA ARG A 228 2.55 13.22 -6.18
C ARG A 228 3.13 12.22 -7.18
N LEU A 229 3.28 10.98 -6.72
CA LEU A 229 3.59 9.82 -7.55
C LEU A 229 2.52 8.74 -7.34
N VAL A 230 1.89 8.28 -8.41
CA VAL A 230 1.00 7.11 -8.38
C VAL A 230 1.61 6.02 -9.25
N TYR A 231 1.88 4.88 -8.63
CA TYR A 231 2.34 3.67 -9.28
C TYR A 231 1.24 2.61 -9.20
N VAL A 232 0.87 2.05 -10.35
CA VAL A 232 0.01 0.86 -10.46
C VAL A 232 0.75 -0.15 -11.32
N GLY A 233 1.06 -1.33 -10.79
CA GLY A 233 1.86 -2.30 -11.53
C GLY A 233 2.31 -3.48 -10.69
N HIS A 234 3.49 -4.00 -10.99
CA HIS A 234 4.07 -5.15 -10.31
C HIS A 234 5.16 -4.72 -9.33
N VAL A 235 5.09 -5.32 -8.15
CA VAL A 235 6.18 -5.32 -7.19
C VAL A 235 6.55 -6.78 -6.92
N THR A 236 7.84 -7.07 -6.95
CA THR A 236 8.37 -8.30 -6.37
C THR A 236 8.83 -7.96 -4.96
N ALA A 237 8.10 -8.45 -3.96
CA ALA A 237 8.45 -8.27 -2.57
C ALA A 237 9.68 -9.11 -2.20
N ALA A 238 10.50 -8.60 -1.30
CA ALA A 238 11.57 -9.38 -0.70
C ALA A 238 10.97 -10.50 0.17
N ALA A 239 11.60 -11.67 0.15
CA ALA A 239 11.23 -12.78 1.03
C ALA A 239 11.55 -12.41 2.50
N PRO A 240 10.58 -12.41 3.44
CA PRO A 240 10.82 -12.02 4.83
C PRO A 240 11.98 -12.77 5.51
N GLU A 241 12.13 -14.05 5.20
CA GLU A 241 13.19 -14.92 5.71
C GLU A 241 14.59 -14.52 5.24
N SER A 242 14.71 -13.76 4.15
CA SER A 242 16.01 -13.25 3.67
C SER A 242 16.58 -12.18 4.60
N GLY A 243 15.73 -11.45 5.33
CA GLY A 243 16.13 -10.27 6.10
C GLY A 243 16.53 -9.06 5.25
N GLN A 244 16.40 -9.12 3.91
CA GLN A 244 16.91 -8.11 2.97
C GLN A 244 15.76 -7.35 2.32
N SER A 245 15.08 -6.50 3.09
CA SER A 245 13.93 -5.74 2.60
C SER A 245 14.27 -4.77 1.46
N GLU A 246 15.53 -4.33 1.37
CA GLU A 246 16.03 -3.44 0.33
C GLU A 246 16.02 -4.07 -1.08
N HIS A 247 15.82 -5.39 -1.17
CA HIS A 247 15.64 -6.10 -2.44
C HIS A 247 14.19 -6.13 -2.93
N ALA A 248 13.26 -5.41 -2.31
CA ALA A 248 11.95 -5.18 -2.89
C ALA A 248 12.07 -4.41 -4.22
N GLU A 249 11.37 -4.87 -5.25
CA GLU A 249 11.60 -4.50 -6.65
C GLU A 249 10.35 -3.93 -7.31
N LEU A 250 10.45 -2.69 -7.82
CA LEU A 250 9.44 -2.02 -8.63
C LEU A 250 9.67 -2.31 -10.11
N HIS A 251 8.67 -2.88 -10.79
CA HIS A 251 8.79 -3.19 -12.21
C HIS A 251 8.34 -2.00 -13.08
N LEU A 252 9.30 -1.42 -13.78
CA LEU A 252 9.14 -0.34 -14.76
C LEU A 252 9.43 -0.87 -16.18
N ALA A 253 9.41 0.01 -17.19
CA ALA A 253 9.78 -0.36 -18.56
C ALA A 253 11.30 -0.51 -18.78
N CYS A 254 12.09 -0.69 -17.71
CA CYS A 254 13.55 -0.81 -17.77
C CYS A 254 14.02 -2.03 -18.58
N SER A 255 15.00 -1.85 -19.46
CA SER A 255 15.71 -2.98 -20.08
C SER A 255 16.67 -3.66 -19.08
N ALA A 256 17.17 -4.84 -19.45
CA ALA A 256 18.19 -5.56 -18.68
C ALA A 256 19.53 -4.79 -18.55
N ASP A 257 19.82 -3.93 -19.52
CA ASP A 257 21.05 -3.13 -19.60
C ASP A 257 21.05 -1.92 -18.67
N ALA A 258 19.90 -1.59 -18.05
CA ALA A 258 19.81 -0.49 -17.11
C ALA A 258 20.78 -0.70 -15.93
N ILE A 259 21.45 0.37 -15.50
CA ILE A 259 22.31 0.36 -14.30
C ILE A 259 21.42 0.26 -13.06
N GLY A 260 21.71 -0.71 -12.20
CA GLY A 260 21.05 -0.88 -10.90
C GLY A 260 21.48 -2.13 -10.15
N PHE A 261 21.09 -2.21 -8.88
CA PHE A 261 21.46 -3.28 -7.96
C PHE A 261 20.66 -4.57 -8.17
N ALA A 262 19.41 -4.48 -8.59
CA ALA A 262 18.57 -5.65 -8.85
C ALA A 262 19.15 -6.52 -9.97
N GLN A 263 19.02 -7.83 -9.87
CA GLN A 263 19.47 -8.75 -10.93
C GLN A 263 18.54 -8.67 -12.15
N PRO A 264 19.06 -8.69 -13.39
CA PRO A 264 18.20 -8.78 -14.57
C PRO A 264 17.43 -10.09 -14.60
N THR A 265 16.17 -10.02 -15.02
CA THR A 265 15.35 -11.16 -15.34
C THR A 265 14.87 -11.04 -16.79
N ARG A 266 15.29 -11.97 -17.65
CA ARG A 266 15.07 -11.90 -19.10
C ARG A 266 15.62 -10.59 -19.69
N ALA A 267 14.77 -9.79 -20.31
CA ALA A 267 15.13 -8.52 -20.97
C ALA A 267 14.87 -7.29 -20.06
N HIS A 268 14.66 -7.49 -18.77
CA HIS A 268 14.24 -6.46 -17.82
C HIS A 268 15.11 -6.44 -16.57
N ARG A 269 15.41 -5.25 -16.04
CA ARG A 269 15.97 -5.06 -14.69
C ARG A 269 15.04 -4.15 -13.86
N PRO A 270 14.47 -4.63 -12.75
CA PRO A 270 13.59 -3.83 -11.91
C PRO A 270 14.34 -2.74 -11.13
N LEU A 271 13.61 -1.72 -10.68
CA LEU A 271 14.11 -0.67 -9.81
C LEU A 271 13.90 -1.10 -8.35
N SER A 272 14.97 -1.46 -7.64
CA SER A 272 14.89 -1.91 -6.25
C SER A 272 14.80 -0.76 -5.25
N ALA A 273 14.33 -1.05 -4.04
CA ALA A 273 14.43 -0.12 -2.92
C ALA A 273 15.90 0.28 -2.65
N LYS A 274 16.83 -0.65 -2.84
CA LYS A 274 18.28 -0.38 -2.78
C LYS A 274 18.75 0.65 -3.82
N ASP A 275 18.22 0.60 -5.05
CA ASP A 275 18.49 1.63 -6.06
C ASP A 275 18.01 3.00 -5.56
N LEU A 276 16.78 3.09 -5.05
CA LEU A 276 16.20 4.33 -4.54
C LEU A 276 16.95 4.90 -3.32
N LEU A 277 17.48 4.02 -2.46
CA LEU A 277 18.24 4.42 -1.27
C LEU A 277 19.68 4.85 -1.60
N LEU A 278 20.36 4.10 -2.47
CA LEU A 278 21.80 4.23 -2.69
C LEU A 278 22.16 4.94 -4.01
N GLY A 279 21.20 5.10 -4.92
CA GLY A 279 21.43 5.64 -6.26
C GLY A 279 22.38 4.75 -7.06
N THR A 280 23.52 5.29 -7.46
CA THR A 280 24.56 4.54 -8.19
C THR A 280 25.79 4.22 -7.34
N HIS A 281 25.67 4.29 -6.00
CA HIS A 281 26.78 3.96 -5.10
C HIS A 281 27.38 2.58 -5.43
N THR A 282 28.70 2.48 -5.58
CA THR A 282 29.43 1.27 -6.01
C THR A 282 29.15 0.77 -7.45
N LEU A 283 28.19 1.34 -8.16
CA LEU A 283 27.88 1.00 -9.56
C LEU A 283 28.60 1.89 -10.57
N THR A 284 28.97 3.12 -10.18
CA THR A 284 29.68 4.09 -11.03
C THR A 284 30.84 4.73 -10.29
N ASP A 285 31.85 5.23 -11.03
CA ASP A 285 33.03 5.92 -10.48
C ASP A 285 32.66 7.25 -9.79
N GLU A 286 31.67 7.95 -10.35
CA GLU A 286 31.05 9.15 -9.78
C GLU A 286 29.62 8.80 -9.35
N PRO A 287 29.41 8.35 -8.09
CA PRO A 287 28.11 7.92 -7.64
C PRO A 287 27.18 9.10 -7.35
N ILE A 288 25.92 9.00 -7.81
CA ILE A 288 24.85 9.94 -7.51
C ILE A 288 23.94 9.30 -6.46
N ARG A 289 23.47 10.08 -5.49
CA ARG A 289 22.57 9.58 -4.43
C ARG A 289 21.19 9.26 -5.03
N GLY A 290 20.51 8.26 -4.48
CA GLY A 290 19.17 7.89 -4.95
C GLY A 290 18.17 9.02 -4.84
N ALA A 291 18.21 9.80 -3.76
CA ALA A 291 17.34 10.98 -3.57
C ALA A 291 17.62 12.14 -4.57
N ASP A 292 18.80 12.16 -5.21
CA ASP A 292 19.13 13.13 -6.25
C ASP A 292 18.74 12.63 -7.65
N LEU A 293 18.78 11.30 -7.87
CA LEU A 293 18.31 10.66 -9.11
C LEU A 293 16.79 10.58 -9.20
N TRP A 294 16.15 10.28 -8.09
CA TRP A 294 14.71 10.14 -7.94
C TRP A 294 14.24 10.98 -6.75
N PRO A 295 14.08 12.31 -6.93
CA PRO A 295 13.57 13.18 -5.88
C PRO A 295 12.09 12.90 -5.63
N ILE A 296 11.81 11.96 -4.73
CA ILE A 296 10.46 11.47 -4.45
C ILE A 296 9.57 12.62 -3.94
N PRO A 297 8.34 12.77 -4.47
CA PRO A 297 7.45 13.85 -4.08
C PRO A 297 6.86 13.64 -2.68
N SER A 298 6.15 14.63 -2.15
CA SER A 298 5.57 14.57 -0.79
C SER A 298 4.63 13.38 -0.59
N ARG A 299 3.89 12.96 -1.61
CA ARG A 299 2.90 11.88 -1.52
C ARG A 299 3.11 10.82 -2.58
N VAL A 300 3.09 9.56 -2.16
CA VAL A 300 3.28 8.41 -3.05
C VAL A 300 2.20 7.37 -2.81
N ALA A 301 1.56 6.88 -3.88
CA ALA A 301 0.70 5.71 -3.85
C ALA A 301 1.37 4.57 -4.62
N LEU A 302 1.73 3.49 -3.92
CA LEU A 302 2.26 2.25 -4.49
C LEU A 302 1.14 1.21 -4.49
N ILE A 303 0.43 1.08 -5.60
CA ILE A 303 -0.71 0.18 -5.75
C ILE A 303 -0.24 -1.05 -6.52
N ALA A 304 0.43 -1.94 -5.80
CA ALA A 304 0.99 -3.17 -6.32
C ALA A 304 1.13 -4.21 -5.20
N CYS A 305 1.07 -5.49 -5.55
CA CYS A 305 1.15 -6.61 -4.61
C CYS A 305 2.33 -6.46 -3.63
N GLU A 306 2.03 -6.48 -2.33
CA GLU A 306 3.03 -6.40 -1.25
C GLU A 306 4.01 -5.22 -1.32
N SER A 307 3.61 -4.12 -1.97
CA SER A 307 4.40 -2.89 -2.06
C SER A 307 4.73 -2.23 -0.71
N GLY A 308 3.97 -2.55 0.35
CA GLY A 308 4.18 -2.10 1.73
C GLY A 308 4.78 -3.16 2.65
N GLY A 309 5.45 -4.17 2.10
CA GLY A 309 6.01 -5.30 2.85
C GLY A 309 7.16 -4.96 3.81
N ASP A 310 7.72 -3.75 3.76
CA ASP A 310 8.86 -3.27 4.55
C ASP A 310 8.77 -3.63 6.04
N LEU A 311 7.61 -3.42 6.63
CA LEU A 311 7.41 -3.56 8.07
C LEU A 311 7.45 -5.02 8.53
N ARG A 312 7.46 -6.00 7.61
CA ARG A 312 7.65 -7.44 7.90
C ARG A 312 9.10 -7.78 8.26
N PHE A 313 10.01 -6.81 8.21
CA PHE A 313 11.43 -6.98 8.46
C PHE A 313 11.86 -6.20 9.71
N SER A 314 12.89 -6.69 10.40
CA SER A 314 13.50 -5.93 11.51
C SER A 314 14.21 -4.68 10.99
N GLU A 315 14.84 -4.78 9.82
CA GLU A 315 15.36 -3.63 9.07
C GLU A 315 14.36 -3.31 7.94
N ALA A 316 13.53 -2.30 8.17
CA ALA A 316 12.52 -1.83 7.21
C ALA A 316 13.16 -0.83 6.22
N LEU A 317 13.83 -1.36 5.20
CA LEU A 317 14.53 -0.62 4.13
C LEU A 317 13.92 -0.92 2.75
N GLY A 318 12.66 -1.36 2.71
CA GLY A 318 11.94 -1.65 1.47
C GLY A 318 11.43 -0.40 0.75
N LEU A 319 10.45 -0.58 -0.13
CA LEU A 319 9.98 0.47 -1.05
C LEU A 319 9.36 1.64 -0.31
N VAL A 320 8.52 1.41 0.70
CA VAL A 320 7.89 2.49 1.48
C VAL A 320 8.96 3.36 2.14
N SER A 321 9.94 2.72 2.77
CA SER A 321 11.02 3.38 3.49
C SER A 321 11.94 4.13 2.52
N ALA A 322 12.19 3.57 1.34
CA ALA A 322 12.91 4.24 0.26
C ALA A 322 12.18 5.49 -0.26
N MET A 323 10.85 5.44 -0.43
CA MET A 323 10.06 6.61 -0.81
C MET A 323 10.12 7.72 0.24
N ILE A 324 10.03 7.35 1.52
CA ILE A 324 10.15 8.31 2.63
C ILE A 324 11.57 8.89 2.68
N ALA A 325 12.61 8.07 2.55
CA ALA A 325 14.00 8.51 2.51
C ALA A 325 14.27 9.47 1.34
N GLY A 326 13.59 9.27 0.19
CA GLY A 326 13.70 10.12 -0.98
C GLY A 326 12.94 11.46 -0.88
N GLY A 327 12.02 11.62 0.07
CA GLY A 327 11.36 12.89 0.34
C GLY A 327 9.88 12.82 0.73
N ALA A 328 9.24 11.66 0.58
CA ALA A 328 7.81 11.54 0.88
C ALA A 328 7.53 11.78 2.37
N GLU A 329 6.48 12.53 2.67
CA GLU A 329 5.87 12.63 4.00
C GLU A 329 4.79 11.57 4.20
N LEU A 330 4.27 11.00 3.10
CA LEU A 330 3.17 10.04 3.12
C LEU A 330 3.29 9.03 1.97
N VAL A 331 3.14 7.74 2.30
CA VAL A 331 3.09 6.65 1.33
C VAL A 331 1.88 5.76 1.60
N THR A 332 1.01 5.54 0.61
CA THR A 332 -0.02 4.50 0.68
C THR A 332 0.45 3.29 -0.11
N ALA A 333 0.44 2.11 0.52
CA ALA A 333 0.92 0.87 -0.09
C ALA A 333 0.07 -0.33 0.34
N SER A 334 0.23 -1.49 -0.33
CA SER A 334 -0.51 -2.70 0.03
C SER A 334 0.30 -3.68 0.89
N ARG A 335 -0.38 -4.31 1.84
CA ARG A 335 0.18 -5.30 2.79
C ARG A 335 0.31 -6.71 2.20
N TRP A 336 -0.47 -7.02 1.17
CA TRP A 336 -0.55 -8.33 0.53
C TRP A 336 -0.85 -8.21 -0.98
N ALA A 337 -0.89 -9.36 -1.65
CA ALA A 337 -1.19 -9.46 -3.06
C ALA A 337 -2.62 -9.00 -3.41
N LEU A 338 -2.76 -8.20 -4.48
CA LEU A 338 -4.02 -7.57 -4.85
C LEU A 338 -4.74 -8.38 -5.94
N PRO A 339 -6.01 -8.79 -5.73
CA PRO A 339 -6.81 -9.33 -6.82
C PRO A 339 -7.11 -8.27 -7.88
N THR A 340 -6.96 -8.62 -9.16
CA THR A 340 -7.34 -7.75 -10.27
C THR A 340 -8.85 -7.73 -10.49
N ASP A 341 -9.37 -6.73 -11.19
CA ASP A 341 -10.78 -6.68 -11.61
C ASP A 341 -11.20 -7.98 -12.34
N LEU A 342 -10.30 -8.51 -13.17
CA LEU A 342 -10.53 -9.76 -13.89
C LEU A 342 -10.62 -10.97 -12.95
N ALA A 343 -9.85 -11.00 -11.87
CA ALA A 343 -9.93 -12.05 -10.86
C ALA A 343 -11.29 -12.02 -10.15
N PHE A 344 -11.78 -10.84 -9.74
CA PHE A 344 -13.13 -10.70 -9.18
C PHE A 344 -14.20 -11.22 -10.15
N GLN A 345 -14.11 -10.86 -11.43
CA GLN A 345 -15.08 -11.27 -12.45
C GLN A 345 -15.06 -12.78 -12.74
N ARG A 346 -13.87 -13.36 -12.92
CA ARG A 346 -13.73 -14.75 -13.40
C ARG A 346 -13.71 -15.80 -12.30
N ILE A 347 -13.17 -15.45 -11.14
CA ILE A 347 -12.97 -16.38 -10.02
C ILE A 347 -14.09 -16.21 -9.01
N ALA A 348 -14.38 -14.96 -8.66
CA ALA A 348 -15.27 -14.64 -7.55
C ALA A 348 -16.74 -14.42 -7.97
N GLY A 349 -17.02 -14.44 -9.28
CA GLY A 349 -18.37 -14.28 -9.81
C GLY A 349 -18.92 -12.86 -9.76
N ALA A 350 -18.05 -11.85 -9.57
CA ALA A 350 -18.44 -10.46 -9.64
C ALA A 350 -19.03 -10.09 -11.00
N THR A 351 -19.87 -9.05 -11.05
CA THR A 351 -20.49 -8.64 -12.32
C THR A 351 -19.43 -8.27 -13.37
N PRO A 352 -19.68 -8.49 -14.69
CA PRO A 352 -18.70 -8.16 -15.74
C PRO A 352 -18.28 -6.69 -15.79
N HIS A 353 -19.06 -5.80 -15.18
CA HIS A 353 -18.80 -4.37 -15.09
C HIS A 353 -18.16 -3.95 -13.76
N ALA A 354 -18.02 -4.85 -12.77
CA ALA A 354 -17.33 -4.55 -11.52
C ALA A 354 -15.87 -4.18 -11.78
N ARG A 355 -15.41 -3.09 -11.16
CA ARG A 355 -14.04 -2.56 -11.27
C ARG A 355 -13.42 -2.23 -9.89
N PRO A 356 -13.49 -3.14 -8.91
CA PRO A 356 -13.10 -2.85 -7.53
C PRO A 356 -11.64 -2.35 -7.40
N LEU A 357 -10.70 -2.86 -8.19
CA LEU A 357 -9.31 -2.38 -8.19
C LEU A 357 -9.20 -0.96 -8.75
N GLN A 358 -9.89 -0.64 -9.85
CA GLN A 358 -9.88 0.74 -10.39
C GLN A 358 -10.56 1.71 -9.44
N ASP A 359 -11.64 1.30 -8.78
CA ASP A 359 -12.33 2.12 -7.78
C ASP A 359 -11.43 2.38 -6.57
N ALA A 360 -10.65 1.38 -6.13
CA ALA A 360 -9.63 1.56 -5.10
C ALA A 360 -8.52 2.53 -5.54
N ILE A 361 -7.99 2.37 -6.76
CA ILE A 361 -6.96 3.28 -7.32
C ILE A 361 -7.48 4.73 -7.33
N CYS A 362 -8.70 4.93 -7.83
CA CYS A 362 -9.31 6.26 -7.85
C CYS A 362 -9.49 6.79 -6.43
N SER A 363 -10.00 5.99 -5.50
CA SER A 363 -10.26 6.45 -4.13
C SER A 363 -8.98 6.83 -3.39
N ILE A 364 -7.90 6.05 -3.56
CA ILE A 364 -6.58 6.36 -3.01
C ILE A 364 -6.02 7.64 -3.63
N ASP A 365 -6.05 7.76 -4.95
CA ASP A 365 -5.59 8.98 -5.61
C ASP A 365 -6.40 10.22 -5.16
N ALA A 366 -7.70 10.07 -4.87
CA ALA A 366 -8.54 11.17 -4.41
C ALA A 366 -8.19 11.58 -2.99
N ALA A 367 -7.97 10.60 -2.11
CA ALA A 367 -7.47 10.86 -0.77
C ALA A 367 -6.15 11.64 -0.81
N HIS A 368 -5.26 11.30 -1.75
CA HIS A 368 -3.97 11.97 -1.92
C HIS A 368 -4.06 13.40 -2.47
N GLU A 369 -5.20 13.88 -2.98
CA GLU A 369 -5.40 15.30 -3.32
C GLU A 369 -5.89 16.13 -2.12
N LEU A 370 -6.42 15.49 -1.06
CA LEU A 370 -7.01 16.20 0.08
C LEU A 370 -5.97 16.56 1.14
N PRO A 371 -6.10 17.68 1.86
CA PRO A 371 -5.16 18.05 2.92
C PRO A 371 -4.94 16.93 3.95
N ASP A 372 -6.02 16.28 4.39
CA ASP A 372 -5.97 15.09 5.25
C ASP A 372 -6.20 13.81 4.43
N ALA A 373 -5.11 13.28 3.87
CA ALA A 373 -5.16 12.05 3.07
C ALA A 373 -5.44 10.79 3.90
N VAL A 374 -5.04 10.77 5.17
CA VAL A 374 -5.30 9.62 6.06
C VAL A 374 -6.78 9.55 6.37
N GLY A 375 -7.39 10.65 6.85
CA GLY A 375 -8.81 10.71 7.13
C GLY A 375 -9.66 10.43 5.88
N ALA A 376 -9.23 10.90 4.72
CA ALA A 376 -9.91 10.62 3.45
C ALA A 376 -9.85 9.13 3.05
N LEU A 377 -8.70 8.46 3.21
CA LEU A 377 -8.60 7.03 2.95
C LEU A 377 -9.47 6.23 3.94
N CYS A 378 -9.43 6.58 5.23
CA CYS A 378 -10.27 5.93 6.24
C CYS A 378 -11.77 6.19 6.01
N ALA A 379 -12.15 7.34 5.47
CA ALA A 379 -13.53 7.61 5.05
C ALA A 379 -13.96 6.65 3.94
N TRP A 380 -13.15 6.48 2.90
CA TRP A 380 -13.42 5.48 1.86
C TRP A 380 -13.49 4.05 2.41
N GLN A 381 -12.61 3.68 3.34
CA GLN A 381 -12.64 2.35 3.97
C GLN A 381 -13.91 2.15 4.81
N ARG A 382 -14.39 3.17 5.53
CA ARG A 382 -15.70 3.14 6.21
C ARG A 382 -16.84 2.93 5.24
N ASP A 383 -16.83 3.61 4.09
CA ASP A 383 -17.84 3.40 3.06
C ASP A 383 -17.81 1.96 2.54
N ARG A 384 -16.62 1.37 2.35
CA ARG A 384 -16.48 -0.05 1.97
C ARG A 384 -16.98 -1.00 3.05
N VAL A 385 -16.71 -0.70 4.32
CA VAL A 385 -17.25 -1.46 5.45
C VAL A 385 -18.79 -1.40 5.46
N ALA A 386 -19.38 -0.22 5.24
CA ALA A 386 -20.83 -0.06 5.18
C ALA A 386 -21.44 -0.84 4.01
N THR A 387 -20.88 -0.72 2.81
CA THR A 387 -21.35 -1.48 1.63
C THR A 387 -21.18 -2.99 1.83
N TRP A 388 -20.07 -3.45 2.41
CA TRP A 388 -19.84 -4.87 2.67
C TRP A 388 -20.86 -5.46 3.65
N ARG A 389 -21.24 -4.70 4.68
CA ARG A 389 -22.28 -5.09 5.65
C ARG A 389 -23.65 -5.24 5.01
N GLU A 390 -24.00 -4.32 4.13
CA GLU A 390 -25.30 -4.22 3.48
C GLU A 390 -25.45 -5.19 2.31
N GLU A 391 -24.55 -5.10 1.34
CA GLU A 391 -24.66 -5.82 0.07
C GLU A 391 -24.06 -7.23 0.14
N ARG A 392 -23.01 -7.42 0.96
CA ARG A 392 -22.31 -8.70 1.16
C ARG A 392 -21.84 -9.35 -0.15
N THR A 393 -21.54 -8.53 -1.16
CA THR A 393 -21.00 -8.99 -2.44
C THR A 393 -19.49 -8.83 -2.48
N ILE A 394 -18.83 -9.75 -3.20
CA ILE A 394 -17.38 -9.90 -3.16
C ILE A 394 -16.62 -8.66 -3.63
N GLU A 395 -17.23 -7.82 -4.47
CA GLU A 395 -16.67 -6.54 -4.92
C GLU A 395 -16.33 -5.58 -3.77
N HIS A 396 -17.00 -5.74 -2.63
CA HIS A 396 -16.83 -4.93 -1.43
C HIS A 396 -16.04 -5.62 -0.32
N SER A 397 -15.52 -6.82 -0.59
CA SER A 397 -14.74 -7.60 0.37
C SER A 397 -13.48 -6.87 0.85
N PRO A 398 -13.10 -7.02 2.14
CA PRO A 398 -11.85 -6.51 2.68
C PRO A 398 -10.60 -7.12 2.07
N VAL A 399 -10.70 -8.21 1.30
CA VAL A 399 -9.55 -8.77 0.56
C VAL A 399 -8.82 -7.71 -0.26
N LEU A 400 -9.54 -6.68 -0.75
CA LEU A 400 -8.97 -5.56 -1.48
C LEU A 400 -8.79 -4.30 -0.62
N TRP A 401 -9.87 -3.74 -0.05
CA TRP A 401 -9.78 -2.41 0.57
C TRP A 401 -8.95 -2.40 1.86
N ALA A 402 -8.90 -3.51 2.60
CA ALA A 402 -8.10 -3.62 3.83
C ALA A 402 -6.62 -3.91 3.53
N ALA A 403 -6.28 -4.21 2.27
CA ALA A 403 -4.90 -4.39 1.84
C ALA A 403 -4.10 -3.09 1.95
N PHE A 404 -4.76 -1.94 1.79
CA PHE A 404 -4.11 -0.63 1.73
C PHE A 404 -3.94 -0.01 3.12
N ALA A 405 -2.74 0.49 3.38
CA ALA A 405 -2.44 1.32 4.53
C ALA A 405 -1.64 2.55 4.12
N THR A 406 -1.82 3.62 4.89
CA THR A 406 -0.99 4.81 4.77
C THR A 406 0.09 4.80 5.83
N VAL A 407 1.34 4.90 5.43
CA VAL A 407 2.51 5.11 6.28
C VAL A 407 2.82 6.60 6.22
N ALA A 408 2.77 7.27 7.38
CA ALA A 408 2.94 8.70 7.49
C ALA A 408 4.14 9.05 8.38
N VAL A 409 4.83 10.13 8.01
CA VAL A 409 5.81 10.79 8.86
C VAL A 409 5.05 11.54 9.97
N PRO A 410 5.42 11.37 11.26
CA PRO A 410 4.64 11.83 12.42
C PRO A 410 4.60 13.33 12.68
#